data_AF-A0A6G0W520-F1
#
_entry.id   AF-A0A6G0W520-F1
#
_cell.length_a   1.000
_cell.length_b   1.000
_cell.length_c   1.000
_cell.angle_alpha   90.00
_cell.angle_beta   90.00
_cell.angle_gamma   90.00
#
_symmetry.space_group_name_H-M   'P 1'
#
loop_
_entity.id
_entity.type
_entity.pdbx_description
1 polymer ?
#
loop_
_entity_poly.entity_id
_entity_poly.type
_entity_poly.pdbx_seq_one_letter_code
_entity_poly.pdbx_strand_id
1 'polypeptide(L)'
;MDELEAWNCRRHTTQFLSGHGCFGYYLHRFKKLDEAICVDCKSLIDDAEHATFHCDRWWSSKRALEVDISKPTEPETVVDEMIQNKEIWRAVKKFVDMVMSNDKKRRGGEDSPAASTSLV
;
A
#
# COMPACT_ATOMS: atom_id res chain seq x y z
N MET A 1 -8.81 15.94 -20.92
CA MET A 1 -8.11 14.91 -20.13
C MET A 1 -8.44 15.18 -18.68
N ASP A 2 -9.53 14.63 -18.13
CA ASP A 2 -9.88 14.93 -16.72
C ASP A 2 -10.89 13.99 -16.01
N GLU A 3 -11.30 12.85 -16.59
CA GLU A 3 -12.31 11.99 -15.91
C GLU A 3 -11.79 10.59 -15.49
N LEU A 4 -10.69 10.10 -16.07
CA LEU A 4 -10.13 8.79 -15.70
C LEU A 4 -9.23 8.84 -14.45
N GLU A 5 -8.59 9.97 -14.16
CA GLU A 5 -7.80 10.18 -12.94
C GLU A 5 -8.67 10.26 -11.67
N ALA A 6 -9.92 10.71 -11.78
CA ALA A 6 -10.85 10.84 -10.66
C ALA A 6 -11.31 9.49 -10.06
N TRP A 7 -11.24 8.40 -10.84
CA TRP A 7 -11.63 7.06 -10.39
C TRP A 7 -10.46 6.27 -9.76
N ASN A 8 -9.23 6.56 -10.18
CA ASN A 8 -8.03 5.89 -9.66
C ASN A 8 -7.84 6.16 -8.14
N CYS A 9 -8.13 7.40 -7.79
CA CYS A 9 -8.13 7.97 -6.44
C CYS A 9 -9.07 7.31 -5.42
N ARG A 10 -10.08 6.52 -5.86
CA ARG A 10 -10.99 5.82 -4.92
C ARG A 10 -10.50 4.43 -4.56
N ARG A 11 -9.79 3.73 -5.46
CA ARG A 11 -9.52 2.29 -5.28
C ARG A 11 -8.40 2.03 -4.28
N HIS A 12 -7.28 2.75 -4.35
CA HIS A 12 -6.16 2.53 -3.42
C HIS A 12 -6.47 3.05 -2.03
N THR A 13 -7.01 4.27 -1.89
CA THR A 13 -7.37 4.80 -0.57
C THR A 13 -8.38 3.93 0.16
N THR A 14 -9.42 3.44 -0.54
CA THR A 14 -10.39 2.51 0.08
C THR A 14 -9.73 1.20 0.48
N GLN A 15 -8.84 0.65 -0.37
CA GLN A 15 -8.10 -0.57 -0.07
C GLN A 15 -7.19 -0.38 1.15
N PHE A 16 -6.41 0.70 1.20
CA PHE A 16 -5.59 1.08 2.33
C PHE A 16 -6.40 1.18 3.63
N LEU A 17 -7.47 1.98 3.63
CA LEU A 17 -8.31 2.19 4.83
C LEU A 17 -9.02 0.92 5.31
N SER A 18 -9.21 -0.07 4.43
CA SER A 18 -9.87 -1.34 4.76
C SER A 18 -8.89 -2.50 4.92
N GLY A 19 -7.58 -2.28 4.78
CA GLY A 19 -6.58 -3.34 4.81
C GLY A 19 -6.62 -4.32 3.62
N HIS A 20 -7.26 -3.94 2.52
CA HIS A 20 -7.37 -4.77 1.31
C HIS A 20 -6.25 -4.46 0.30
N GLY A 21 -6.01 -5.37 -0.63
CA GLY A 21 -5.18 -5.09 -1.82
C GLY A 21 -3.95 -5.98 -1.92
N CYS A 22 -2.78 -5.37 -2.09
CA CYS A 22 -1.51 -6.06 -2.33
C CYS A 22 -0.71 -6.39 -1.06
N PHE A 23 -1.24 -6.06 0.12
CA PHE A 23 -0.59 -6.35 1.40
C PHE A 23 -0.45 -7.86 1.63
N GLY A 24 0.73 -8.29 2.09
CA GLY A 24 1.04 -9.71 2.29
C GLY A 24 0.04 -10.42 3.18
N TYR A 25 -0.37 -9.78 4.29
CA TYR A 25 -1.40 -10.31 5.21
C TYR A 25 -2.74 -10.55 4.50
N TYR A 26 -3.19 -9.59 3.68
CA TYR A 26 -4.44 -9.72 2.92
C TYR A 26 -4.36 -10.84 1.88
N LEU A 27 -3.25 -10.92 1.13
CA LEU A 27 -3.04 -11.95 0.12
C LEU A 27 -2.94 -13.36 0.74
N HIS A 28 -2.25 -13.48 1.88
CA HIS A 28 -2.15 -14.72 2.63
C HIS A 28 -3.52 -15.22 3.13
N ARG A 29 -4.36 -14.33 3.65
CA ARG A 29 -5.74 -14.66 4.06
C ARG A 29 -6.56 -15.35 2.95
N PHE A 30 -6.31 -14.99 1.68
CA PHE A 30 -6.97 -15.57 0.51
C PHE A 30 -6.11 -16.61 -0.23
N LYS A 31 -5.06 -17.12 0.42
CA LYS A 31 -4.16 -18.16 -0.12
C LYS A 31 -3.50 -17.79 -1.45
N LYS A 32 -3.23 -16.50 -1.65
CA LYS A 32 -2.44 -15.99 -2.78
C LYS A 32 -0.96 -15.85 -2.45
N LEU A 33 -0.62 -15.90 -1.17
CA LEU A 33 0.75 -16.00 -0.65
C LEU A 33 0.78 -17.05 0.46
N ASP A 34 1.88 -17.78 0.55
CA ASP A 34 2.07 -18.81 1.58
C ASP A 34 2.24 -18.21 2.97
N GLU A 35 2.80 -16.99 3.06
CA GLU A 35 3.08 -16.32 4.32
C GLU A 35 2.68 -14.84 4.27
N ALA A 36 2.34 -14.29 5.45
CA ALA A 36 2.01 -12.87 5.64
C ALA A 36 3.25 -12.00 5.94
N ILE A 37 4.45 -12.54 5.83
CA ILE A 37 5.69 -11.90 6.26
C ILE A 37 6.10 -10.79 5.27
N CYS A 38 6.52 -9.65 5.81
CA CYS A 38 7.06 -8.55 5.02
C CYS A 38 8.41 -8.95 4.41
N VAL A 39 8.49 -8.94 3.08
CA VAL A 39 9.70 -9.40 2.37
C VAL A 39 10.91 -8.50 2.62
N ASP A 40 10.69 -7.20 2.86
CA ASP A 40 11.75 -6.20 3.00
C ASP A 40 12.32 -6.12 4.43
N CYS A 41 11.48 -6.15 5.48
CA CYS A 41 11.96 -6.01 6.87
C CYS A 41 11.71 -7.22 7.77
N LYS A 42 11.11 -8.30 7.24
CA LYS A 42 10.84 -9.56 7.95
C LYS A 42 9.87 -9.46 9.13
N SER A 43 9.10 -8.37 9.22
CA SER A 43 7.92 -8.32 10.09
C SER A 43 6.99 -9.49 9.79
N LEU A 44 6.47 -10.16 10.83
CA LEU A 44 5.58 -11.31 10.68
C LEU A 44 4.23 -10.94 10.03
N ILE A 45 3.87 -9.66 10.06
CA ILE A 45 2.62 -9.13 9.53
C ILE A 45 2.97 -8.00 8.55
N ASP A 46 2.62 -8.23 7.28
CA ASP A 46 2.67 -7.27 6.19
C ASP A 46 1.25 -6.80 5.84
N ASP A 47 0.63 -6.04 6.73
CA ASP A 47 -0.67 -5.41 6.53
C ASP A 47 -0.54 -3.96 6.03
N ALA A 48 -1.68 -3.28 5.86
CA ALA A 48 -1.68 -1.90 5.37
C ALA A 48 -0.91 -0.96 6.30
N GLU A 49 -1.12 -1.09 7.60
CA GLU A 49 -0.48 -0.24 8.61
C GLU A 49 1.02 -0.43 8.61
N HIS A 50 1.48 -1.68 8.65
CA HIS A 50 2.89 -2.01 8.56
C HIS A 50 3.50 -1.45 7.28
N ALA A 51 2.88 -1.72 6.13
CA ALA A 51 3.39 -1.31 4.84
C ALA A 51 3.51 0.22 4.72
N THR A 52 2.64 1.02 5.36
CA THR A 52 2.66 2.48 5.22
C THR A 52 3.40 3.21 6.34
N PHE A 53 3.38 2.71 7.57
CA PHE A 53 3.84 3.47 8.74
C PHE A 53 5.05 2.86 9.44
N HIS A 54 5.18 1.52 9.47
CA HIS A 54 6.23 0.83 10.23
C HIS A 54 7.39 0.33 9.38
N CYS A 55 7.13 0.00 8.11
CA CYS A 55 8.14 -0.51 7.21
C CYS A 55 9.03 0.61 6.66
N ASP A 56 10.35 0.48 6.79
CA ASP A 56 11.32 1.43 6.25
C ASP A 56 11.36 1.49 4.71
N ARG A 57 10.67 0.56 4.03
CA ARG A 57 10.62 0.46 2.57
C ARG A 57 10.25 1.78 1.88
N TRP A 58 9.37 2.57 2.50
CA TRP A 58 8.89 3.85 1.95
C TRP A 58 9.32 5.05 2.78
N TRP A 59 10.34 4.91 3.62
CA TRP A 59 10.83 5.93 4.54
C TRP A 59 10.94 7.32 3.89
N SER A 60 11.63 7.43 2.75
CA SER A 60 11.86 8.71 2.09
C SER A 60 10.57 9.40 1.66
N SER A 61 9.58 8.62 1.21
CA SER A 61 8.27 9.15 0.82
C SER A 61 7.39 9.47 2.02
N LYS A 62 7.47 8.68 3.10
CA LYS A 62 6.81 8.99 4.38
C LYS A 62 7.34 10.32 4.93
N ARG A 63 8.67 10.51 4.92
CA ARG A 63 9.31 11.77 5.33
C ARG A 63 8.86 12.96 4.50
N ALA A 64 8.76 12.80 3.18
CA ALA A 64 8.25 13.87 2.32
C ALA A 64 6.80 14.23 2.67
N LEU A 65 5.95 13.22 2.92
CA LEU A 65 4.57 13.44 3.38
C LEU A 65 4.54 14.21 4.71
N GLU A 66 5.32 13.81 5.71
CA GLU A 66 5.40 14.47 7.03
C GLU A 66 5.80 15.94 6.92
N VAL A 67 6.73 16.27 6.02
CA VAL A 67 7.11 17.65 5.71
C VAL A 67 5.94 18.40 5.07
N ASP A 68 5.27 17.80 4.07
CA ASP A 68 4.13 18.41 3.37
C ASP A 68 2.97 18.72 4.32
N ILE A 69 2.69 17.84 5.28
CA ILE A 69 1.61 18.04 6.27
C ILE A 69 2.08 18.73 7.55
N SER A 70 3.38 19.01 7.67
CA SER A 70 4.04 19.64 8.83
C SER A 70 3.79 18.91 10.16
N LYS A 71 3.72 17.58 10.13
CA LYS A 71 3.52 16.74 11.32
C LYS A 71 3.87 15.26 11.07
N PRO A 72 4.16 14.49 12.12
CA PRO A 72 4.35 13.04 12.02
C PRO A 72 3.11 12.34 11.48
N THR A 73 3.33 11.25 10.73
CA THR A 73 2.24 10.40 10.25
C THR A 73 2.17 9.15 11.10
N GLU A 74 1.21 9.14 12.03
CA GLU A 74 0.95 8.02 12.93
C GLU A 74 -0.33 7.27 12.52
N PRO A 75 -0.34 5.93 12.59
CA PRO A 75 -1.51 5.12 12.26
C PRO A 75 -2.80 5.57 12.95
N GLU A 76 -2.69 5.97 14.23
CA GLU A 76 -3.81 6.28 15.09
C GLU A 76 -4.46 7.64 14.77
N THR A 77 -3.69 8.57 14.19
CA THR A 77 -4.16 9.95 13.96
C THR A 77 -4.43 10.24 12.50
N VAL A 78 -3.76 9.55 11.58
CA VAL A 78 -3.79 9.88 10.14
C VAL A 78 -5.21 9.98 9.57
N VAL A 79 -6.12 9.09 9.98
CA VAL A 79 -7.50 9.08 9.47
C VAL A 79 -8.29 10.29 9.96
N ASP A 80 -8.20 10.61 11.25
CA ASP A 80 -8.88 11.79 11.81
C ASP A 80 -8.38 13.07 11.16
N GLU A 81 -7.08 13.15 10.91
CA GLU A 81 -6.45 14.29 10.24
C GLU A 81 -6.88 14.44 8.79
N MET A 82 -6.99 13.32 8.06
CA MET A 82 -7.52 13.29 6.71
C MET A 82 -8.97 13.80 6.67
N ILE A 83 -9.80 13.43 7.64
CA ILE A 83 -11.21 13.85 7.72
C ILE A 83 -11.32 15.36 8.00
N GLN A 84 -10.46 15.88 8.88
CA GLN A 84 -10.50 17.29 9.27
C GLN A 84 -9.94 18.25 8.21
N ASN A 85 -9.03 17.78 7.34
CA ASN A 85 -8.35 18.65 6.38
C ASN A 85 -8.23 18.02 5.00
N LYS A 86 -8.86 18.66 4.00
CA LYS A 86 -8.85 18.21 2.61
C LYS A 86 -7.46 18.20 1.97
N GLU A 87 -6.55 19.08 2.37
CA GLU A 87 -5.18 19.07 1.84
C GLU A 87 -4.38 17.89 2.40
N ILE A 88 -4.56 17.57 3.69
CA ILE A 88 -3.99 16.36 4.30
C ILE A 88 -4.56 15.12 3.61
N TRP A 89 -5.88 15.08 3.39
CA TRP A 89 -6.51 14.02 2.61
C TRP A 89 -5.82 13.83 1.25
N ARG A 90 -5.59 14.93 0.49
CA ARG A 90 -4.92 14.86 -0.82
C ARG A 90 -3.48 14.39 -0.70
N ALA A 91 -2.73 14.83 0.31
CA ALA A 91 -1.34 14.45 0.51
C ALA A 91 -1.20 12.96 0.87
N VAL A 92 -1.93 12.50 1.89
CA VAL A 92 -1.92 11.08 2.32
C VAL A 92 -2.38 10.17 1.19
N LYS A 93 -3.44 10.56 0.47
CA LYS A 93 -3.91 9.82 -0.69
C LYS A 93 -2.84 9.66 -1.78
N LYS A 94 -2.10 10.73 -2.12
CA LYS A 94 -0.99 10.64 -3.09
C LYS A 94 0.09 9.67 -2.60
N PHE A 95 0.42 9.71 -1.32
CA PHE A 95 1.37 8.79 -0.71
C PHE A 95 0.89 7.34 -0.79
N VAL A 96 -0.37 7.06 -0.42
CA VAL A 96 -1.00 5.74 -0.51
C VAL A 96 -1.03 5.24 -1.96
N ASP A 97 -1.40 6.10 -2.92
CA ASP A 97 -1.41 5.76 -4.34
C ASP A 97 0.00 5.34 -4.81
N MET A 98 1.05 6.03 -4.35
CA MET A 98 2.43 5.68 -4.63
C MET A 98 2.83 4.33 -4.01
N VAL A 99 2.54 4.12 -2.72
CA VAL A 99 2.83 2.86 -2.02
C VAL A 99 2.17 1.68 -2.73
N MET A 100 0.86 1.75 -2.97
CA MET A 100 0.09 0.66 -3.54
C MET A 100 0.46 0.40 -5.01
N SER A 101 0.69 1.44 -5.80
CA SER A 101 1.07 1.28 -7.21
C SER A 101 2.44 0.61 -7.35
N ASN A 102 3.40 0.97 -6.49
CA ASN A 102 4.74 0.39 -6.53
C ASN A 102 4.76 -1.02 -5.94
N ASP A 103 4.07 -1.27 -4.82
CA ASP A 103 3.98 -2.61 -4.23
C ASP A 103 3.30 -3.60 -5.20
N LYS A 104 2.21 -3.19 -5.85
CA LYS A 104 1.55 -4.01 -6.87
C LYS A 104 2.48 -4.34 -8.04
N LYS A 105 3.29 -3.40 -8.52
CA LYS A 105 4.27 -3.66 -9.60
C LYS A 105 5.36 -4.64 -9.15
N ARG A 106 5.85 -4.50 -7.92
CA ARG A 106 6.87 -5.40 -7.35
C ARG A 106 6.37 -6.84 -7.23
N ARG A 107 5.08 -7.02 -6.92
CA ARG A 107 4.44 -8.34 -6.77
C ARG A 107 3.85 -8.88 -8.08
N GLY A 108 3.51 -8.02 -9.04
CA GLY A 108 2.98 -8.39 -10.36
C GLY A 108 4.01 -8.95 -11.35
N GLY A 109 5.11 -9.52 -10.85
CA GLY A 109 6.18 -10.11 -11.65
C GLY A 109 5.97 -11.59 -12.03
N GLU A 110 4.77 -12.14 -11.82
CA GLU A 110 4.46 -13.55 -12.06
C GLU A 110 3.13 -13.76 -12.82
N ASP A 111 2.94 -13.02 -13.92
CA ASP A 111 2.08 -13.46 -15.01
C ASP A 111 2.95 -14.00 -16.16
N SER A 112 3.83 -14.96 -15.86
CA SER A 112 4.40 -15.86 -16.87
C SER A 112 3.59 -17.15 -16.86
N PRO A 113 3.18 -17.68 -18.03
CA PRO A 113 2.48 -18.95 -18.07
C PRO A 113 3.41 -20.01 -17.47
N ALA A 114 2.90 -20.74 -16.47
CA ALA A 114 3.58 -21.86 -15.85
C ALA A 114 4.27 -22.69 -16.94
N ALA A 115 5.58 -22.87 -16.82
CA ALA A 115 6.31 -23.79 -17.66
C ALA A 115 5.62 -25.14 -17.58
N SER A 116 5.00 -25.56 -18.68
CA SER A 116 4.48 -26.91 -18.86
C SER A 116 5.62 -27.87 -18.60
N THR A 117 5.63 -28.44 -17.41
CA THR A 117 6.39 -29.64 -17.13
C THR A 117 5.62 -30.78 -17.79
N SER A 118 5.91 -31.05 -19.06
CA SER A 118 5.55 -32.32 -19.68
C SER A 118 6.51 -33.37 -19.15
N LEU A 119 6.10 -34.03 -18.07
CA LEU A 119 6.53 -35.39 -17.77
C LEU A 119 5.63 -36.33 -18.58
N VAL A 120 6.13 -36.76 -19.74
CA VAL A 120 6.18 -38.13 -20.29
C VAL A 120 6.88 -38.10 -21.63
#